data_AF-A0A4R8WVR0-F1
#
_entry.id   AF-A0A4R8WVR0-F1
#
_cell.length_a   1.000
_cell.length_b   1.000
_cell.length_c   1.000
_cell.angle_alpha   90.00
_cell.angle_beta   90.00
_cell.angle_gamma   90.00
#
_symmetry.space_group_name_H-M   'P 1'
#
loop_
_entity.id
_entity.type
_entity.pdbx_description
1 polymer ?
#
loop_
_entity_poly.entity_id
_entity_poly.type
_entity_poly.pdbx_seq_one_letter_code
_entity_poly.pdbx_strand_id
1 'polypeptide(L)'
;MTGKKLGGLASQHGKAILEIGVVSVAGILASAGFQVLAIRGLGPQGYGLLASFLALINVAAIGSSALRNSVAVITAQSGLTQDRPGSRRRWLDSSLVEALVLGTVCTAGILVVSLLLASSLDTNVPALIVTASVIIPYFLFSRAQGLLQGAGDSRSVVWWSTGAQIMQLLLSLVALALGFGAIGILAVLLATALLGTAGSTYQARHHSLRSHKKPFSVDSSVVLLLTIALAWLTNVDVILVRAGASGEVAGAYAAAAVLVKTILIVPATLSLYLLPRFVTRRKDSSMTKFGVNVTLAITGASGLAMFLIVWLFGGVIVPVLFGAGYEVSIQVLPWLALAWLPWAMVGGILIRLTASSSKFGLSILLCAALIQWVGAVALLPDVMAMIAMNGCLGLFVFIGLFAIHLVSARSGGPAE
;
A
#
# COMPACT_ATOMS: atom_id res chain seq x y z
N MET A 1 -35.61 -5.73 -23.70
CA MET A 1 -34.73 -4.56 -23.95
C MET A 1 -34.05 -4.74 -25.29
N THR A 2 -34.27 -3.83 -26.24
CA THR A 2 -33.81 -3.96 -27.64
C THR A 2 -32.31 -3.71 -27.78
N GLY A 3 -31.63 -4.48 -28.66
CA GLY A 3 -30.17 -4.46 -28.85
C GLY A 3 -29.54 -3.09 -29.15
N LYS A 4 -30.31 -2.14 -29.70
CA LYS A 4 -29.86 -0.74 -29.88
C LYS A 4 -29.63 0.02 -28.56
N LYS A 5 -30.41 -0.24 -27.50
CA LYS A 5 -30.20 0.37 -26.17
C LYS A 5 -28.98 -0.23 -25.44
N LEU A 6 -28.70 -1.52 -25.65
CA LEU A 6 -27.49 -2.17 -25.14
C LEU A 6 -26.21 -1.65 -25.82
N GLY A 7 -26.24 -1.42 -27.13
CA GLY A 7 -25.10 -0.84 -27.87
C GLY A 7 -24.77 0.61 -27.46
N GLY A 8 -25.78 1.43 -27.19
CA GLY A 8 -25.60 2.81 -26.70
C GLY A 8 -25.06 2.89 -25.25
N LEU A 9 -25.53 2.01 -24.37
CA LEU A 9 -25.02 1.92 -22.99
C LEU A 9 -23.59 1.37 -22.95
N ALA A 10 -23.27 0.38 -23.78
CA ALA A 10 -21.91 -0.15 -23.89
C ALA A 10 -20.91 0.90 -24.43
N SER A 11 -21.31 1.72 -25.41
CA SER A 11 -20.43 2.76 -25.96
C SER A 11 -20.23 3.96 -25.03
N GLN A 12 -21.24 4.33 -24.21
CA GLN A 12 -21.11 5.38 -23.19
C GLN A 12 -20.22 4.96 -22.01
N HIS A 13 -20.36 3.73 -21.52
CA HIS A 13 -19.52 3.24 -20.41
C HIS A 13 -18.11 2.85 -20.87
N GLY A 14 -17.95 2.39 -22.12
CA GLY A 14 -16.66 2.01 -22.69
C GLY A 14 -15.65 3.16 -22.73
N LYS A 15 -16.09 4.38 -23.09
CA LYS A 15 -15.21 5.57 -23.11
C LYS A 15 -14.71 5.94 -21.72
N ALA A 16 -15.59 5.94 -20.71
CA ALA A 16 -15.21 6.28 -19.34
C ALA A 16 -14.25 5.24 -18.73
N ILE A 17 -14.48 3.94 -18.99
CA ILE A 17 -13.59 2.86 -18.54
C ILE A 17 -12.22 2.96 -19.22
N LEU A 18 -12.20 3.21 -20.54
CA LEU A 18 -10.95 3.40 -21.28
C LEU A 18 -10.16 4.60 -20.75
N GLU A 19 -10.83 5.72 -20.52
CA GLU A 19 -10.21 6.92 -19.96
C GLU A 19 -9.59 6.64 -18.58
N ILE A 20 -10.36 6.04 -17.66
CA ILE A 20 -9.87 5.65 -16.33
C ILE A 20 -8.67 4.70 -16.44
N GLY A 21 -8.72 3.75 -17.37
CA GLY A 21 -7.63 2.80 -17.64
C GLY A 21 -6.35 3.52 -18.07
N VAL A 22 -6.44 4.39 -19.07
CA VAL A 22 -5.29 5.15 -19.60
C VAL A 22 -4.68 6.05 -18.52
N VAL A 23 -5.51 6.78 -17.78
CA VAL A 23 -5.06 7.68 -16.71
C VAL A 23 -4.41 6.87 -15.56
N SER A 24 -4.92 5.69 -15.24
CA SER A 24 -4.32 4.81 -14.23
C SER A 24 -2.97 4.26 -14.68
N VAL A 25 -2.84 3.84 -15.95
CA VAL A 25 -1.56 3.39 -16.51
C VAL A 25 -0.52 4.51 -16.46
N ALA A 26 -0.89 5.73 -16.83
CA ALA A 26 -0.01 6.89 -16.73
C ALA A 26 0.46 7.13 -15.28
N GLY A 27 -0.45 7.00 -14.30
CA GLY A 27 -0.11 7.10 -12.88
C GLY A 27 0.87 6.02 -12.41
N ILE A 28 0.66 4.76 -12.82
CA ILE A 28 1.56 3.64 -12.50
C ILE A 28 2.95 3.89 -13.09
N LEU A 29 3.03 4.30 -14.37
CA LEU A 29 4.30 4.61 -15.03
C LEU A 29 5.00 5.80 -14.36
N ALA A 30 4.26 6.84 -13.98
CA ALA A 30 4.82 7.98 -13.25
C ALA A 30 5.37 7.57 -11.89
N SER A 31 4.66 6.71 -11.15
CA SER A 31 5.12 6.17 -9.87
C SER A 31 6.38 5.29 -10.02
N ALA A 32 6.45 4.45 -11.06
CA ALA A 32 7.63 3.64 -11.35
C ALA A 32 8.82 4.52 -11.78
N GLY A 33 8.56 5.51 -12.64
CA GLY A 33 9.55 6.50 -13.04
C GLY A 33 10.08 7.30 -11.85
N PHE A 34 9.22 7.65 -10.89
CA PHE A 34 9.64 8.33 -9.66
C PHE A 34 10.63 7.46 -8.86
N GLN A 35 10.35 6.16 -8.71
CA GLN A 35 11.27 5.25 -8.01
C GLN A 35 12.62 5.14 -8.72
N VAL A 36 12.62 4.91 -10.04
CA VAL A 36 13.85 4.82 -10.84
C VAL A 36 14.66 6.12 -10.76
N LEU A 37 13.99 7.26 -10.87
CA LEU A 37 14.59 8.58 -10.77
C LEU A 37 15.24 8.80 -9.39
N ALA A 38 14.54 8.45 -8.31
CA ALA A 38 15.04 8.59 -6.95
C ALA A 38 16.23 7.66 -6.67
N ILE A 39 16.19 6.41 -7.16
CA ILE A 39 17.28 5.43 -7.03
C ILE A 39 18.56 5.97 -7.71
N ARG A 40 18.42 6.45 -8.95
CA ARG A 40 19.55 6.95 -9.75
C ARG A 40 20.07 8.30 -9.26
N GLY A 41 19.18 9.21 -8.88
CA GLY A 41 19.53 10.57 -8.53
C GLY A 41 20.18 10.74 -7.16
N LEU A 42 19.97 9.80 -6.23
CA LEU A 42 20.50 9.89 -4.86
C LEU A 42 21.70 8.96 -4.60
N GLY A 43 21.92 7.97 -5.46
CA GLY A 43 22.82 6.85 -5.18
C GLY A 43 22.34 5.98 -4.00
N PRO A 44 23.05 4.90 -3.67
CA PRO A 44 22.61 3.92 -2.68
C PRO A 44 22.40 4.54 -1.29
N GLN A 45 23.36 5.33 -0.80
CA GLN A 45 23.28 5.88 0.56
C GLN A 45 22.09 6.83 0.75
N GLY A 46 21.88 7.74 -0.21
CA GLY A 46 20.76 8.69 -0.18
C GLY A 46 19.42 8.02 -0.43
N TYR A 47 19.37 7.05 -1.35
CA TYR A 47 18.16 6.28 -1.62
C TYR A 47 17.76 5.40 -0.44
N GLY A 48 18.70 4.75 0.25
CA GLY A 48 18.41 3.95 1.44
C GLY A 48 17.75 4.77 2.57
N LEU A 49 18.19 6.01 2.76
CA LEU A 49 17.55 6.94 3.69
C LEU A 49 16.13 7.32 3.23
N LEU A 50 15.98 7.73 1.96
CA LEU A 50 14.66 8.07 1.40
C LEU A 50 13.70 6.88 1.47
N ALA A 51 14.14 5.68 1.10
CA ALA A 51 13.34 4.47 1.06
C ALA A 51 12.84 4.06 2.46
N SER A 52 13.62 4.33 3.51
CA SER A 52 13.20 4.12 4.90
C SER A 52 12.06 5.05 5.29
N PHE A 53 12.13 6.33 4.91
CA PHE A 53 11.03 7.27 5.11
C PHE A 53 9.81 6.92 4.24
N LEU A 54 10.01 6.52 2.98
CA LEU A 54 8.94 6.04 2.11
C LEU A 54 8.26 4.79 2.69
N ALA A 55 9.01 3.88 3.32
CA ALA A 55 8.44 2.71 3.99
C ALA A 55 7.52 3.11 5.15
N LEU A 56 7.91 4.09 5.98
CA LEU A 56 7.05 4.66 7.03
C LEU A 56 5.78 5.30 6.44
N ILE A 57 5.94 6.11 5.38
CA ILE A 57 4.82 6.72 4.67
C ILE A 57 3.89 5.66 4.07
N ASN A 58 4.43 4.58 3.50
CA ASN A 58 3.65 3.49 2.90
C ASN A 58 2.78 2.76 3.93
N VAL A 59 3.30 2.53 5.14
CA VAL A 59 2.50 1.94 6.23
C VAL A 59 1.32 2.85 6.57
N ALA A 60 1.55 4.16 6.71
CA ALA A 60 0.49 5.13 6.94
C ALA A 60 -0.49 5.22 5.76
N ALA A 61 0.00 5.13 4.52
CA ALA A 61 -0.81 5.16 3.30
C ALA A 61 -1.74 3.95 3.17
N ILE A 62 -1.32 2.78 3.66
CA ILE A 62 -2.19 1.60 3.68
C ILE A 62 -3.32 1.78 4.70
N GLY A 63 -3.00 2.29 5.91
CA GLY A 63 -4.02 2.68 6.89
C GLY A 63 -4.99 3.74 6.35
N SER A 64 -4.47 4.74 5.62
CA SER A 64 -5.30 5.76 5.01
C SER A 64 -6.19 5.17 3.91
N SER A 65 -5.74 4.21 3.10
CA SER A 65 -6.59 3.55 2.09
C SER A 65 -7.79 2.81 2.69
N ALA A 66 -7.66 2.25 3.90
CA ALA A 66 -8.79 1.65 4.59
C ALA A 66 -9.83 2.69 5.02
N LEU A 67 -9.39 3.87 5.48
CA LEU A 67 -10.28 5.01 5.73
C LEU A 67 -10.99 5.43 4.43
N ARG A 68 -10.28 5.57 3.30
CA ARG A 68 -10.88 5.88 1.98
C ARG A 68 -12.04 4.96 1.67
N ASN A 69 -11.80 3.65 1.76
CA ASN A 69 -12.78 2.63 1.42
C ASN A 69 -14.01 2.71 2.34
N SER A 70 -13.80 2.90 3.64
CA SER A 70 -14.90 3.02 4.59
C SER A 70 -15.74 4.29 4.34
N VAL A 71 -15.08 5.43 4.14
CA VAL A 71 -15.76 6.70 3.81
C VAL A 71 -16.54 6.57 2.51
N ALA A 72 -15.99 5.90 1.49
CA ALA A 72 -16.69 5.64 0.23
C ALA A 72 -17.97 4.82 0.44
N VAL A 73 -17.90 3.73 1.20
CA VAL A 73 -19.07 2.88 1.50
C VAL A 73 -20.16 3.66 2.22
N ILE A 74 -19.83 4.41 3.27
CA ILE A 74 -20.85 5.16 4.02
C ILE A 74 -21.43 6.29 3.19
N THR A 75 -20.61 6.96 2.39
CA THR A 75 -21.08 8.04 1.52
C THR A 75 -22.05 7.51 0.47
N ALA A 76 -21.74 6.36 -0.15
CA ALA A 76 -22.63 5.69 -1.10
C ALA A 76 -23.96 5.27 -0.44
N GLN A 77 -23.92 4.72 0.77
CA GLN A 77 -25.13 4.35 1.52
C GLN A 77 -25.98 5.58 1.92
N SER A 78 -25.33 6.67 2.30
CA SER A 78 -26.01 7.90 2.73
C SER A 78 -26.72 8.59 1.57
N GLY A 79 -26.17 8.50 0.34
CA GLY A 79 -26.81 9.01 -0.87
C GLY A 79 -28.09 8.26 -1.29
N LEU A 80 -28.31 7.04 -0.81
CA LEU A 80 -29.53 6.27 -1.07
C LEU A 80 -30.71 6.71 -0.16
N THR A 81 -30.40 7.30 1.00
CA THR A 81 -31.40 7.89 1.89
C THR A 81 -31.60 9.35 1.52
N GLN A 82 -32.75 9.70 0.92
CA GLN A 82 -33.07 11.09 0.59
C GLN A 82 -32.91 12.00 1.82
N ASP A 83 -31.98 12.94 1.74
CA ASP A 83 -31.72 13.92 2.79
C ASP A 83 -32.96 14.80 3.00
N ARG A 84 -33.42 14.90 4.24
CA ARG A 84 -34.53 15.79 4.61
C ARG A 84 -34.13 17.25 4.36
N PRO A 85 -34.95 18.05 3.66
CA PRO A 85 -34.66 19.47 3.43
C PRO A 85 -34.59 20.20 4.78
N GLY A 86 -33.45 20.85 5.08
CA GLY A 86 -33.28 21.70 6.27
C GLY A 86 -32.07 21.39 7.18
N SER A 87 -31.33 20.30 6.95
CA SER A 87 -30.15 19.99 7.79
C SER A 87 -28.99 20.97 7.55
N ARG A 88 -28.78 21.91 8.48
CA ARG A 88 -27.68 22.91 8.47
C ARG A 88 -26.31 22.25 8.23
N ARG A 89 -25.51 22.82 7.32
CA ARG A 89 -24.14 22.37 6.98
C ARG A 89 -23.21 22.53 8.20
N ARG A 90 -22.92 21.43 8.91
CA ARG A 90 -21.81 21.40 9.88
C ARG A 90 -20.50 21.21 9.11
N TRP A 91 -19.53 22.09 9.37
CA TRP A 91 -18.19 22.05 8.75
C TRP A 91 -17.33 20.87 9.23
N LEU A 92 -17.69 20.27 10.36
CA LEU A 92 -17.01 19.12 10.96
C LEU A 92 -17.95 17.91 10.91
N ASP A 93 -17.66 16.96 10.02
CA ASP A 93 -18.34 15.65 9.98
C ASP A 93 -17.48 14.58 10.67
N SER A 94 -18.09 13.45 11.00
CA SER A 94 -17.40 12.35 11.70
C SER A 94 -16.18 11.85 10.92
N SER A 95 -16.26 11.84 9.59
CA SER A 95 -15.17 11.37 8.74
C SER A 95 -13.95 12.28 8.76
N LEU A 96 -14.13 13.61 8.91
CA LEU A 96 -13.01 14.55 9.06
C LEU A 96 -12.33 14.38 10.41
N VAL A 97 -13.12 14.22 11.48
CA VAL A 97 -12.56 13.98 12.82
C VAL A 97 -11.77 12.67 12.83
N GLU A 98 -12.29 11.60 12.26
CA GLU A 98 -11.57 10.32 12.20
C GLU A 98 -10.30 10.39 11.34
N ALA A 99 -10.34 11.11 10.21
CA ALA A 99 -9.14 11.34 9.39
C ALA A 99 -8.04 12.09 10.18
N LEU A 100 -8.42 13.11 10.94
CA LEU A 100 -7.50 13.87 11.78
C LEU A 100 -6.98 13.03 12.94
N VAL A 101 -7.85 12.30 13.66
CA VAL A 101 -7.45 11.44 14.78
C VAL A 101 -6.49 10.35 14.31
N LEU A 102 -6.84 9.62 13.25
CA LEU A 102 -5.96 8.57 12.71
C LEU A 102 -4.66 9.15 12.16
N GLY A 103 -4.72 10.27 11.44
CA GLY A 103 -3.54 10.97 10.95
C GLY A 103 -2.61 11.40 12.08
N THR A 104 -3.14 12.00 13.14
CA THR A 104 -2.36 12.43 14.32
C THR A 104 -1.79 11.24 15.07
N VAL A 105 -2.56 10.16 15.29
CA VAL A 105 -2.08 8.94 15.95
C VAL A 105 -0.96 8.29 15.15
N CYS A 106 -1.10 8.15 13.83
CA CYS A 106 -0.04 7.63 12.97
C CYS A 106 1.19 8.55 12.95
N THR A 107 1.00 9.87 12.96
CA THR A 107 2.09 10.84 13.03
C THR A 107 2.87 10.71 14.33
N ALA A 108 2.17 10.66 15.47
CA ALA A 108 2.78 10.45 16.77
C ALA A 108 3.51 9.11 16.84
N GLY A 109 2.89 8.04 16.33
CA GLY A 109 3.52 6.71 16.25
C GLY A 109 4.82 6.73 15.43
N ILE A 110 4.82 7.37 14.26
CA ILE A 110 6.02 7.50 13.43
C ILE A 110 7.10 8.33 14.11
N LEU A 111 6.74 9.43 14.80
CA LEU A 111 7.68 10.23 15.59
C LEU A 111 8.28 9.43 16.76
N VAL A 112 7.50 8.59 17.44
CA VAL A 112 8.01 7.73 18.51
C VAL A 112 8.95 6.67 17.95
N VAL A 113 8.54 5.96 16.90
CA VAL A 113 9.37 4.93 16.26
C VAL A 113 10.66 5.53 15.71
N SER A 114 10.60 6.74 15.14
CA SER A 114 11.79 7.39 14.62
C SER A 114 12.73 7.89 15.71
N LEU A 115 12.23 8.32 16.87
CA LEU A 115 13.08 8.65 18.02
C LEU A 115 13.84 7.41 18.52
N LEU A 116 13.18 6.25 18.54
CA LEU A 116 13.82 4.97 18.89
C LEU A 116 14.88 4.55 17.85
N LEU A 117 14.69 4.93 16.59
CA LEU A 117 15.60 4.63 15.49
C LEU A 117 16.58 5.77 15.18
N ALA A 118 16.54 6.90 15.90
CA ALA A 118 17.24 8.12 15.51
C ALA A 118 18.76 7.93 15.47
N SER A 119 19.28 7.21 16.46
CA SER A 119 20.69 6.81 16.56
C SER A 119 21.12 5.84 15.48
N SER A 120 20.20 5.05 14.93
CA SER A 120 20.47 4.03 13.92
C SER A 120 20.28 4.52 12.49
N LEU A 121 19.43 5.54 12.29
CA LEU A 121 19.09 6.07 10.97
C LEU A 121 20.03 7.20 10.50
N ASP A 122 21.05 7.60 11.30
CA ASP A 122 21.87 8.80 11.09
C ASP A 122 20.99 10.03 10.76
N THR A 123 19.93 10.20 11.55
CA THR A 123 18.77 10.96 11.10
C THR A 123 19.02 12.45 11.11
N ASN A 124 18.91 13.08 9.94
CA ASN A 124 18.70 14.51 9.82
C ASN A 124 17.27 14.84 10.33
N VAL A 125 17.15 15.40 11.54
CA VAL A 125 15.88 15.74 12.22
C VAL A 125 14.87 16.44 11.28
N PRO A 126 15.27 17.43 10.46
CA PRO A 126 14.45 17.98 9.38
C PRO A 126 13.76 16.94 8.48
N ALA A 127 14.46 15.92 8.01
CA ALA A 127 13.90 14.88 7.14
C ALA A 127 12.78 14.09 7.84
N LEU A 128 12.96 13.82 9.13
CA LEU A 128 11.95 13.18 9.95
C LEU A 128 10.72 14.07 10.13
N ILE A 129 10.91 15.35 10.45
CA ILE A 129 9.80 16.30 10.64
C ILE A 129 8.99 16.41 9.34
N VAL A 130 9.66 16.52 8.19
CA VAL A 130 9.00 16.56 6.89
C VAL A 130 8.22 15.27 6.65
N THR A 131 8.82 14.10 6.91
CA THR A 131 8.15 12.79 6.78
C THR A 131 6.91 12.68 7.65
N ALA A 132 7.00 13.07 8.93
CA ALA A 132 5.87 13.06 9.84
C ALA A 132 4.75 14.02 9.37
N SER A 133 5.14 15.18 8.82
CA SER A 133 4.20 16.19 8.32
C SER A 133 3.40 15.72 7.10
N VAL A 134 3.89 14.73 6.35
CA VAL A 134 3.20 14.14 5.17
C VAL A 134 1.96 13.34 5.59
N ILE A 135 1.95 12.74 6.77
CA ILE A 135 0.96 11.72 7.16
C ILE A 135 -0.45 12.30 7.28
N ILE A 136 -0.63 13.42 7.99
CA ILE A 136 -1.95 14.04 8.18
C ILE A 136 -2.59 14.43 6.82
N PRO A 137 -1.90 15.15 5.91
CA PRO A 137 -2.37 15.38 4.56
C PRO A 137 -2.78 14.09 3.84
N TYR A 138 -2.01 13.00 3.93
CA TYR A 138 -2.39 11.73 3.29
C TYR A 138 -3.73 11.18 3.79
N PHE A 139 -4.03 11.26 5.09
CA PHE A 139 -5.33 10.83 5.64
C PHE A 139 -6.48 11.74 5.18
N LEU A 140 -6.24 13.05 5.12
CA LEU A 140 -7.23 14.01 4.62
C LEU A 140 -7.49 13.84 3.12
N PHE A 141 -6.43 13.63 2.32
CA PHE A 141 -6.53 13.31 0.90
C PHE A 141 -7.31 12.02 0.67
N SER A 142 -6.99 10.99 1.44
CA SER A 142 -7.69 9.70 1.41
C SER A 142 -9.19 9.84 1.72
N ARG A 143 -9.55 10.62 2.76
CA ARG A 143 -10.94 10.93 3.07
C ARG A 143 -11.64 11.60 1.89
N ALA A 144 -11.03 12.63 1.29
CA ALA A 144 -11.62 13.36 0.18
C ALA A 144 -11.85 12.46 -1.05
N GLN A 145 -10.89 11.59 -1.35
CA GLN A 145 -11.06 10.55 -2.38
C GLN A 145 -12.20 9.60 -2.04
N GLY A 146 -12.35 9.21 -0.77
CA GLY A 146 -13.44 8.35 -0.31
C GLY A 146 -14.81 8.99 -0.54
N LEU A 147 -14.94 10.29 -0.23
CA LEU A 147 -16.18 11.05 -0.48
C LEU A 147 -16.52 11.07 -1.98
N LEU A 148 -15.54 11.41 -2.84
CA LEU A 148 -15.73 11.44 -4.29
C LEU A 148 -16.09 10.04 -4.84
N GLN A 149 -15.40 9.00 -4.40
CA GLN A 149 -15.68 7.62 -4.80
C GLN A 149 -17.09 7.18 -4.38
N GLY A 150 -17.50 7.48 -3.15
CA GLY A 150 -18.84 7.17 -2.65
C GLY A 150 -19.95 7.98 -3.32
N ALA A 151 -19.63 9.16 -3.87
CA ALA A 151 -20.52 9.96 -4.71
C ALA A 151 -20.80 9.33 -6.09
N GLY A 152 -20.02 8.32 -6.48
CA GLY A 152 -19.96 7.81 -7.85
C GLY A 152 -18.97 8.56 -8.76
N ASP A 153 -18.23 9.55 -8.26
CA ASP A 153 -17.24 10.32 -9.02
C ASP A 153 -15.85 9.68 -8.98
N SER A 154 -15.77 8.40 -9.39
CA SER A 154 -14.51 7.64 -9.42
C SER A 154 -13.51 8.22 -10.44
N ARG A 155 -13.99 8.95 -11.45
CA ARG A 155 -13.16 9.63 -12.44
C ARG A 155 -12.29 10.70 -11.78
N SER A 156 -12.89 11.56 -10.96
CA SER A 156 -12.13 12.58 -10.22
C SER A 156 -11.09 11.98 -9.27
N VAL A 157 -11.40 10.84 -8.62
CA VAL A 157 -10.44 10.14 -7.75
C VAL A 157 -9.19 9.71 -8.52
N VAL A 158 -9.38 9.10 -9.69
CA VAL A 158 -8.28 8.64 -10.56
C VAL A 158 -7.45 9.83 -11.06
N TRP A 159 -8.10 10.93 -11.47
CA TRP A 159 -7.38 12.14 -11.87
C TRP A 159 -6.56 12.76 -10.75
N TRP A 160 -7.08 12.83 -9.53
CA TRP A 160 -6.32 13.34 -8.38
C TRP A 160 -5.14 12.43 -8.02
N SER A 161 -5.33 11.10 -8.02
CA SER A 161 -4.23 10.17 -7.72
C SER A 161 -3.15 10.19 -8.80
N THR A 162 -3.53 10.12 -10.07
CA THR A 162 -2.58 10.14 -11.19
C THR A 162 -1.89 11.49 -11.29
N GLY A 163 -2.63 12.59 -11.15
CA GLY A 163 -2.08 13.94 -11.15
C GLY A 163 -1.04 14.13 -10.04
N ALA A 164 -1.30 13.61 -8.84
CA ALA A 164 -0.33 13.64 -7.74
C ALA A 164 0.94 12.83 -8.06
N GLN A 165 0.82 11.65 -8.66
CA GLN A 165 1.97 10.81 -9.06
C GLN A 165 2.82 11.46 -10.16
N ILE A 166 2.18 12.04 -11.19
CA ILE A 166 2.88 12.78 -12.25
C ILE A 166 3.58 14.00 -11.66
N MET A 167 2.89 14.78 -10.84
CA MET A 167 3.48 15.96 -10.21
C MET A 167 4.64 15.59 -9.29
N GLN A 168 4.53 14.48 -8.55
CA GLN A 168 5.62 13.96 -7.72
C GLN A 168 6.85 13.59 -8.56
N LEU A 169 6.68 12.90 -9.69
CA LEU A 169 7.77 12.60 -10.61
C LEU A 169 8.45 13.88 -11.13
N LEU A 170 7.66 14.81 -11.67
CA LEU A 170 8.19 16.04 -12.28
C LEU A 170 8.88 16.94 -11.25
N LEU A 171 8.27 17.15 -10.09
CA LEU A 171 8.86 17.98 -9.04
C LEU A 171 10.08 17.31 -8.39
N SER A 172 10.12 15.98 -8.30
CA SER A 172 11.30 15.26 -7.81
C SER A 172 12.47 15.38 -8.78
N LEU A 173 12.20 15.38 -10.09
CA LEU A 173 13.23 15.65 -11.10
C LEU A 173 13.83 17.03 -10.92
N VAL A 174 13.00 18.05 -10.71
CA VAL A 174 13.45 19.42 -10.43
C VAL A 174 14.25 19.48 -9.12
N ALA A 175 13.75 18.86 -8.04
CA ALA A 175 14.43 18.87 -6.75
C ALA A 175 15.82 18.21 -6.80
N LEU A 176 15.95 17.11 -7.54
CA LEU A 176 17.23 16.43 -7.77
C LEU A 176 18.17 17.26 -8.64
N ALA A 177 17.66 17.88 -9.71
CA ALA A 177 18.44 18.76 -10.57
C ALA A 177 18.99 19.99 -9.81
N LEU A 178 18.26 20.48 -8.81
CA LEU A 178 18.68 21.55 -7.91
C LEU A 178 19.59 21.08 -6.76
N GLY A 179 19.85 19.76 -6.64
CA GLY A 179 20.73 19.21 -5.61
C GLY A 179 20.11 19.11 -4.21
N PHE A 180 18.77 19.17 -4.07
CA PHE A 180 18.11 19.09 -2.76
C PHE A 180 18.11 17.68 -2.13
N GLY A 181 18.56 16.66 -2.86
CA GLY A 181 18.72 15.29 -2.37
C GLY A 181 17.42 14.67 -1.84
N ALA A 182 17.55 13.79 -0.85
CA ALA A 182 16.42 13.04 -0.30
C ALA A 182 15.38 13.95 0.39
N ILE A 183 15.82 15.00 1.09
CA ILE A 183 14.94 15.94 1.79
C ILE A 183 14.08 16.72 0.78
N GLY A 184 14.66 17.12 -0.35
CA GLY A 184 13.92 17.74 -1.44
C GLY A 184 12.76 16.85 -1.93
N ILE A 185 13.00 15.56 -2.09
CA ILE A 185 11.96 14.60 -2.50
C ILE A 185 10.87 14.46 -1.42
N LEU A 186 11.23 14.42 -0.14
CA LEU A 186 10.24 14.41 0.95
C LEU A 186 9.40 15.69 0.99
N ALA A 187 10.01 16.84 0.69
CA ALA A 187 9.29 18.11 0.58
C ALA A 187 8.32 18.10 -0.62
N VAL A 188 8.71 17.48 -1.74
CA VAL A 188 7.83 17.25 -2.90
C VAL A 188 6.63 16.38 -2.50
N LEU A 189 6.84 15.29 -1.76
CA LEU A 189 5.76 14.44 -1.25
C LEU A 189 4.79 15.22 -0.35
N LEU A 190 5.32 16.08 0.52
CA LEU A 190 4.49 16.94 1.37
C LEU A 190 3.68 17.92 0.54
N ALA A 191 4.30 18.59 -0.43
CA ALA A 191 3.64 19.53 -1.31
C ALA A 191 2.53 18.87 -2.14
N THR A 192 2.80 17.70 -2.75
CA THR A 192 1.80 16.97 -3.54
C THR A 192 0.65 16.45 -2.66
N ALA A 193 0.94 15.98 -1.44
CA ALA A 193 -0.09 15.56 -0.49
C ALA A 193 -0.98 16.73 -0.04
N LEU A 194 -0.41 17.91 0.23
CA LEU A 194 -1.16 19.12 0.58
C LEU A 194 -2.02 19.62 -0.58
N LEU A 195 -1.46 19.71 -1.78
CA LEU A 195 -2.18 20.13 -2.98
C LEU A 195 -3.31 19.15 -3.34
N GLY A 196 -3.01 17.84 -3.30
CA GLY A 196 -4.01 16.79 -3.49
C GLY A 196 -5.14 16.88 -2.47
N THR A 197 -4.80 17.08 -1.19
CA THR A 197 -5.78 17.27 -0.11
C THR A 197 -6.67 18.48 -0.36
N ALA A 198 -6.08 19.65 -0.60
CA ALA A 198 -6.81 20.90 -0.81
C ALA A 198 -7.74 20.81 -2.02
N GLY A 199 -7.22 20.33 -3.15
CA GLY A 199 -7.96 20.23 -4.40
C GLY A 199 -9.09 19.20 -4.36
N SER A 200 -8.81 17.98 -3.88
CA SER A 200 -9.84 16.94 -3.78
C SER A 200 -10.91 17.28 -2.73
N THR A 201 -10.53 17.92 -1.62
CA THR A 201 -11.50 18.37 -0.61
C THR A 201 -12.38 19.49 -1.16
N TYR A 202 -11.80 20.44 -1.89
CA TYR A 202 -12.57 21.49 -2.57
C TYR A 202 -13.59 20.91 -3.53
N GLN A 203 -13.18 19.93 -4.35
CA GLN A 203 -14.08 19.25 -5.28
C GLN A 203 -15.16 18.44 -4.54
N ALA A 204 -14.80 17.69 -3.51
CA ALA A 204 -15.73 16.88 -2.72
C ALA A 204 -16.84 17.74 -2.06
N ARG A 205 -16.55 19.00 -1.70
CA ARG A 205 -17.55 19.93 -1.14
C ARG A 205 -18.71 20.24 -2.09
N HIS A 206 -18.51 20.14 -3.41
CA HIS A 206 -19.55 20.44 -4.39
C HIS A 206 -20.67 19.39 -4.39
N HIS A 207 -20.37 18.14 -4.05
CA HIS A 207 -21.34 17.05 -4.06
C HIS A 207 -22.27 17.02 -2.83
N SER A 208 -22.15 17.97 -1.88
CA SER A 208 -23.00 18.10 -0.67
C SER A 208 -23.13 16.82 0.18
N LEU A 209 -22.15 15.92 0.12
CA LEU A 209 -22.24 14.60 0.74
C LEU A 209 -21.93 14.69 2.24
N ARG A 210 -22.76 14.06 3.07
CA ARG A 210 -22.48 13.88 4.50
C ARG A 210 -22.51 12.42 4.88
N SER A 211 -21.52 12.03 5.67
CA SER A 211 -21.51 10.77 6.40
C SER A 211 -21.91 11.03 7.86
N HIS A 212 -23.09 10.57 8.27
CA HIS A 212 -23.57 10.64 9.66
C HIS A 212 -23.25 9.37 10.47
N LYS A 213 -22.74 8.32 9.83
CA LYS A 213 -22.34 7.07 10.49
C LYS A 213 -20.83 7.04 10.69
N LYS A 214 -20.38 6.36 11.75
CA LYS A 214 -18.97 6.13 12.00
C LYS A 214 -18.38 5.17 10.94
N PRO A 215 -17.30 5.56 10.23
CA PRO A 215 -16.51 4.69 9.35
C PRO A 215 -16.10 3.34 9.93
N PHE A 216 -15.75 3.25 11.21
CA PHE A 216 -15.21 2.01 11.75
C PHE A 216 -16.18 1.32 12.71
N SER A 217 -16.54 0.08 12.37
CA SER A 217 -17.06 -0.93 13.32
C SER A 217 -15.91 -1.76 13.90
N VAL A 218 -16.20 -2.64 14.85
CA VAL A 218 -15.21 -3.60 15.38
C VAL A 218 -14.63 -4.46 14.25
N ASP A 219 -15.48 -5.00 13.37
CA ASP A 219 -15.05 -5.81 12.23
C ASP A 219 -14.20 -5.02 11.24
N SER A 220 -14.61 -3.79 10.91
CA SER A 220 -13.79 -2.89 10.08
C SER A 220 -12.45 -2.55 10.72
N SER A 221 -12.39 -2.50 12.05
CA SER A 221 -11.15 -2.28 12.80
C SER A 221 -10.22 -3.49 12.73
N VAL A 222 -10.77 -4.72 12.80
CA VAL A 222 -9.97 -5.94 12.59
C VAL A 222 -9.43 -5.98 11.16
N VAL A 223 -10.24 -5.66 10.15
CA VAL A 223 -9.79 -5.55 8.76
C VAL A 223 -8.69 -4.50 8.59
N LEU A 224 -8.88 -3.31 9.18
CA LEU A 224 -7.87 -2.25 9.19
C LEU A 224 -6.56 -2.77 9.79
N LEU A 225 -6.60 -3.38 10.97
CA LEU A 225 -5.42 -3.90 11.64
C LEU A 225 -4.75 -5.04 10.86
N LEU A 226 -5.52 -5.91 10.20
CA LEU A 226 -4.98 -6.93 9.30
C LEU A 226 -4.17 -6.31 8.16
N THR A 227 -4.73 -5.27 7.51
CA THR A 227 -4.05 -4.58 6.41
C THR A 227 -2.83 -3.80 6.88
N ILE A 228 -2.89 -3.14 8.04
CA ILE A 228 -1.74 -2.43 8.62
C ILE A 228 -0.66 -3.41 9.07
N ALA A 229 -1.01 -4.54 9.68
CA ALA A 229 -0.04 -5.55 10.10
C ALA A 229 0.68 -6.15 8.88
N LEU A 230 -0.05 -6.47 7.81
CA LEU A 230 0.59 -6.92 6.56
C LEU A 230 1.45 -5.82 5.96
N ALA A 231 0.96 -4.58 5.90
CA ALA A 231 1.71 -3.43 5.41
C ALA A 231 3.06 -3.28 6.13
N TRP A 232 3.03 -3.36 7.47
CA TRP A 232 4.21 -3.32 8.31
C TRP A 232 5.16 -4.45 7.94
N LEU A 233 4.68 -5.70 7.97
CA LEU A 233 5.47 -6.89 7.63
C LEU A 233 6.14 -6.77 6.26
N THR A 234 5.46 -6.10 5.32
CA THR A 234 5.97 -5.91 3.95
C THR A 234 6.74 -4.61 3.71
N ASN A 235 6.96 -3.76 4.71
CA ASN A 235 7.70 -2.50 4.52
C ASN A 235 8.77 -2.24 5.56
N VAL A 236 8.63 -2.84 6.76
CA VAL A 236 9.56 -2.61 7.88
C VAL A 236 10.96 -3.12 7.59
N ASP A 237 11.11 -4.11 6.72
CA ASP A 237 12.40 -4.68 6.32
C ASP A 237 13.40 -3.61 5.84
N VAL A 238 12.95 -2.67 5.01
CA VAL A 238 13.80 -1.59 4.50
C VAL A 238 14.27 -0.66 5.62
N ILE A 239 13.37 -0.37 6.58
CA ILE A 239 13.66 0.48 7.75
C ILE A 239 14.71 -0.21 8.64
N LEU A 240 14.51 -1.51 8.90
CA LEU A 240 15.38 -2.31 9.76
C LEU A 240 16.76 -2.46 9.15
N VAL A 241 16.86 -2.81 7.86
CA VAL A 241 18.15 -2.92 7.16
C VAL A 241 18.88 -1.58 7.16
N ARG A 242 18.18 -0.46 6.98
CA ARG A 242 18.82 0.86 7.09
C ARG A 242 19.35 1.16 8.50
N ALA A 243 18.63 0.73 9.53
CA ALA A 243 19.04 0.93 10.91
C ALA A 243 20.21 0.03 11.35
N GLY A 244 20.36 -1.15 10.72
CA GLY A 244 21.33 -2.15 11.15
C GLY A 244 22.50 -2.43 10.20
N ALA A 245 22.42 -2.02 8.93
CA ALA A 245 23.48 -2.21 7.93
C ALA A 245 24.09 -0.88 7.46
N SER A 246 25.22 -0.95 6.74
CA SER A 246 25.84 0.24 6.16
C SER A 246 24.91 0.94 5.17
N GLY A 247 25.03 2.27 5.05
CA GLY A 247 24.13 3.06 4.21
C GLY A 247 24.10 2.64 2.75
N GLU A 248 25.23 2.16 2.21
CA GLU A 248 25.35 1.67 0.85
C GLU A 248 24.64 0.32 0.64
N VAL A 249 24.83 -0.64 1.57
CA VAL A 249 24.15 -1.94 1.56
C VAL A 249 22.65 -1.76 1.75
N ALA A 250 22.23 -0.88 2.67
CA ALA A 250 20.83 -0.56 2.88
C ALA A 250 20.17 0.08 1.65
N GLY A 251 20.91 0.93 0.94
CA GLY A 251 20.50 1.49 -0.36
C GLY A 251 20.28 0.42 -1.42
N ALA A 252 21.26 -0.48 -1.56
CA ALA A 252 21.19 -1.60 -2.50
C ALA A 252 20.02 -2.54 -2.17
N TYR A 253 19.85 -2.90 -0.89
CA TYR A 253 18.71 -3.66 -0.41
C TYR A 253 17.39 -2.97 -0.74
N ALA A 254 17.27 -1.67 -0.45
CA ALA A 254 16.05 -0.91 -0.70
C ALA A 254 15.67 -0.87 -2.19
N ALA A 255 16.65 -0.65 -3.07
CA ALA A 255 16.43 -0.66 -4.52
C ALA A 255 15.97 -2.03 -5.02
N ALA A 256 16.64 -3.10 -4.56
CA ALA A 256 16.22 -4.47 -4.83
C ALA A 256 14.80 -4.76 -4.32
N ALA A 257 14.48 -4.29 -3.12
CA ALA A 257 13.18 -4.47 -2.49
C ALA A 257 12.06 -3.80 -3.28
N VAL A 258 12.27 -2.60 -3.83
CA VAL A 258 11.27 -1.94 -4.68
C VAL A 258 10.94 -2.77 -5.91
N LEU A 259 11.95 -3.32 -6.59
CA LEU A 259 11.74 -4.18 -7.75
C LEU A 259 11.02 -5.48 -7.36
N VAL A 260 11.48 -6.17 -6.32
CA VAL A 260 10.90 -7.45 -5.88
C VAL A 260 9.46 -7.29 -5.41
N LYS A 261 9.15 -6.24 -4.62
CA LYS A 261 7.81 -5.98 -4.07
C LYS A 261 6.75 -5.72 -5.15
N THR A 262 7.14 -5.49 -6.40
CA THR A 262 6.17 -5.46 -7.53
C THR A 262 5.39 -6.76 -7.66
N ILE A 263 5.92 -7.90 -7.17
CA ILE A 263 5.19 -9.17 -7.06
C ILE A 263 3.87 -9.03 -6.29
N LEU A 264 3.80 -8.14 -5.31
CA LEU A 264 2.61 -7.93 -4.47
C LEU A 264 1.45 -7.29 -5.25
N ILE A 265 1.70 -6.73 -6.43
CA ILE A 265 0.66 -6.16 -7.30
C ILE A 265 -0.28 -7.25 -7.80
N VAL A 266 0.23 -8.47 -8.05
CA VAL A 266 -0.55 -9.60 -8.56
C VAL A 266 -1.67 -9.99 -7.59
N PRO A 267 -1.39 -10.38 -6.32
CA PRO A 267 -2.44 -10.71 -5.37
C PRO A 267 -3.34 -9.51 -5.09
N ALA A 268 -2.80 -8.27 -5.01
CA ALA A 268 -3.62 -7.08 -4.79
C ALA A 268 -4.65 -6.84 -5.92
N THR A 269 -4.24 -7.03 -7.18
CA THR A 269 -5.12 -6.87 -8.35
C THR A 269 -6.20 -7.95 -8.39
N LEU A 270 -5.82 -9.20 -8.13
CA LEU A 270 -6.78 -10.31 -8.04
C LEU A 270 -7.74 -10.10 -6.87
N SER A 271 -7.27 -9.54 -5.75
CA SER A 271 -8.10 -9.19 -4.58
C SER A 271 -9.22 -8.22 -4.95
N LEU A 272 -8.91 -7.17 -5.71
CA LEU A 272 -9.91 -6.18 -6.13
C LEU A 272 -11.03 -6.81 -6.97
N TYR A 273 -10.70 -7.79 -7.81
CA TYR A 273 -11.68 -8.49 -8.64
C TYR A 273 -12.47 -9.57 -7.89
N LEU A 274 -11.80 -10.33 -7.02
CA LEU A 274 -12.39 -11.49 -6.36
C LEU A 274 -13.15 -11.13 -5.08
N LEU A 275 -12.76 -10.05 -4.38
CA LEU A 275 -13.36 -9.69 -3.10
C LEU A 275 -14.88 -9.46 -3.20
N PRO A 276 -15.43 -8.67 -4.15
CA PRO A 276 -16.88 -8.52 -4.27
C PRO A 276 -17.61 -9.85 -4.53
N ARG A 277 -16.97 -10.78 -5.23
CA ARG A 277 -17.52 -12.11 -5.53
C ARG A 277 -17.54 -13.02 -4.30
N PHE A 278 -16.49 -12.98 -3.49
CA PHE A 278 -16.46 -13.72 -2.22
C PHE A 278 -17.46 -13.17 -1.20
N VAL A 279 -17.65 -11.85 -1.16
CA VAL A 279 -18.65 -11.23 -0.27
C VAL A 279 -20.07 -11.64 -0.70
N THR A 280 -20.39 -11.57 -1.99
CA THR A 280 -21.73 -11.93 -2.51
C THR A 280 -22.03 -13.42 -2.44
N ARG A 281 -21.00 -14.27 -2.56
CA ARG A 281 -21.12 -15.73 -2.49
C ARG A 281 -20.50 -16.32 -1.21
N ARG A 282 -20.59 -15.60 -0.08
CA ARG A 282 -19.97 -16.02 1.20
C ARG A 282 -20.41 -17.41 1.68
N LYS A 283 -21.61 -17.86 1.26
CA LYS A 283 -22.16 -19.19 1.57
C LYS A 283 -21.66 -20.31 0.65
N ASP A 284 -21.02 -19.97 -0.48
CA ASP A 284 -20.46 -20.92 -1.44
C ASP A 284 -18.98 -21.17 -1.13
N SER A 285 -18.75 -22.16 -0.26
CA SER A 285 -17.41 -22.55 0.15
C SER A 285 -16.57 -23.09 -1.01
N SER A 286 -17.19 -23.62 -2.07
CA SER A 286 -16.50 -24.19 -3.23
C SER A 286 -15.88 -23.08 -4.10
N MET A 287 -16.66 -22.04 -4.40
CA MET A 287 -16.21 -20.88 -5.17
C MET A 287 -15.13 -20.09 -4.43
N THR A 288 -15.25 -19.97 -3.10
CA THR A 288 -14.24 -19.29 -2.28
C THR A 288 -12.91 -20.06 -2.29
N LYS A 289 -12.94 -21.40 -2.14
CA LYS A 289 -11.74 -22.25 -2.23
C LYS A 289 -11.07 -22.15 -3.60
N PHE A 290 -11.86 -22.27 -4.66
CA PHE A 290 -11.35 -22.17 -6.01
C PHE A 290 -10.67 -20.82 -6.27
N GLY A 291 -11.33 -19.70 -5.92
CA GLY A 291 -10.77 -18.37 -6.13
C GLY A 291 -9.48 -18.12 -5.34
N VAL A 292 -9.40 -18.59 -4.08
CA VAL A 292 -8.17 -18.49 -3.28
C VAL A 292 -7.05 -19.34 -3.90
N ASN A 293 -7.32 -20.59 -4.27
CA ASN A 293 -6.32 -21.47 -4.87
C ASN A 293 -5.80 -20.96 -6.22
N VAL A 294 -6.68 -20.42 -7.06
CA VAL A 294 -6.29 -19.77 -8.32
C VAL A 294 -5.42 -18.55 -8.05
N THR A 295 -5.78 -17.72 -7.07
CA THR A 295 -4.97 -16.56 -6.66
C THR A 295 -3.58 -16.98 -6.19
N LEU A 296 -3.50 -18.03 -5.37
CA LEU A 296 -2.23 -18.58 -4.87
C LEU A 296 -1.39 -19.18 -5.99
N ALA A 297 -1.99 -19.91 -6.92
CA ALA A 297 -1.29 -20.49 -8.07
C ALA A 297 -0.71 -19.41 -8.99
N ILE A 298 -1.51 -18.40 -9.35
CA ILE A 298 -1.05 -17.29 -10.19
C ILE A 298 0.03 -16.48 -9.47
N THR A 299 -0.16 -16.19 -8.18
CA THR A 299 0.82 -15.43 -7.39
C THR A 299 2.13 -16.20 -7.25
N GLY A 300 2.08 -17.49 -6.90
CA GLY A 300 3.24 -18.36 -6.81
C GLY A 300 3.99 -18.49 -8.14
N ALA A 301 3.26 -18.68 -9.25
CA ALA A 301 3.85 -18.73 -10.59
C ALA A 301 4.51 -17.39 -10.96
N SER A 302 3.85 -16.26 -10.71
CA SER A 302 4.43 -14.92 -10.97
C SER A 302 5.67 -14.65 -10.11
N GLY A 303 5.69 -15.15 -8.86
CA GLY A 303 6.83 -15.00 -7.98
C GLY A 303 8.01 -15.83 -8.39
N LEU A 304 7.77 -17.08 -8.79
CA LEU A 304 8.81 -17.94 -9.32
C LEU A 304 9.36 -17.38 -10.64
N ALA A 305 8.49 -16.85 -11.50
CA ALA A 305 8.91 -16.16 -12.71
C ALA A 305 9.77 -14.93 -12.40
N MET A 306 9.38 -14.09 -11.43
CA MET A 306 10.19 -12.96 -10.97
C MET A 306 11.57 -13.42 -10.48
N PHE A 307 11.62 -14.43 -9.61
CA PHE A 307 12.87 -15.03 -9.13
C PHE A 307 13.78 -15.48 -10.28
N LEU A 308 13.24 -16.23 -11.24
CA LEU A 308 14.00 -16.71 -12.40
C LEU A 308 14.51 -15.56 -13.27
N ILE A 309 13.68 -14.54 -13.51
CA ILE A 309 14.07 -13.35 -14.30
C ILE A 309 15.21 -12.61 -13.61
N VAL A 310 15.12 -12.34 -12.31
CA VAL A 310 16.19 -11.60 -11.61
C VAL A 310 17.43 -12.44 -11.39
N TRP A 311 17.29 -13.75 -11.28
CA TRP A 311 18.44 -14.68 -11.17
C TRP A 311 19.23 -14.74 -12.48
N LEU A 312 18.54 -14.84 -13.62
CA LEU A 312 19.18 -14.93 -14.95
C LEU A 312 19.65 -13.57 -15.48
N PHE A 313 18.86 -12.51 -15.26
CA PHE A 313 19.06 -11.20 -15.88
C PHE A 313 19.39 -10.09 -14.87
N GLY A 314 19.61 -10.40 -13.60
CA GLY A 314 19.90 -9.41 -12.55
C GLY A 314 21.09 -8.50 -12.88
N GLY A 315 22.13 -9.07 -13.51
CA GLY A 315 23.31 -8.31 -13.98
C GLY A 315 23.02 -7.29 -15.07
N VAL A 316 21.92 -7.43 -15.83
CA VAL A 316 21.47 -6.45 -16.83
C VAL A 316 20.43 -5.50 -16.23
N ILE A 317 19.49 -6.04 -15.45
CA ILE A 317 18.37 -5.28 -14.86
C ILE A 317 18.89 -4.20 -13.91
N VAL A 318 19.85 -4.54 -13.03
CA VAL A 318 20.34 -3.62 -11.99
C VAL A 318 21.04 -2.40 -12.61
N PRO A 319 22.01 -2.51 -13.53
CA PRO A 319 22.61 -1.32 -14.14
C PRO A 319 21.60 -0.49 -14.95
N VAL A 320 20.66 -1.14 -15.65
CA VAL A 320 19.65 -0.45 -16.47
C VAL A 320 18.63 0.29 -15.62
N LEU A 321 18.22 -0.23 -14.47
CA LEU A 321 17.23 0.44 -13.61
C LEU A 321 17.90 1.32 -12.57
N PHE A 322 18.90 0.83 -11.85
CA PHE A 322 19.43 1.48 -10.65
C PHE A 322 20.68 2.32 -10.94
N GLY A 323 21.47 1.96 -11.95
CA GLY A 323 22.72 2.63 -12.29
C GLY A 323 23.93 2.03 -11.55
N ALA A 324 25.07 2.75 -11.60
CA ALA A 324 26.31 2.34 -10.94
C ALA A 324 26.22 2.45 -9.40
N GLY A 325 27.01 1.64 -8.67
CA GLY A 325 27.03 1.63 -7.20
C GLY A 325 26.00 0.70 -6.56
N TYR A 326 25.22 -0.02 -7.37
CA TYR A 326 24.20 -0.97 -6.91
C TYR A 326 24.61 -2.43 -7.10
N GLU A 327 25.90 -2.73 -7.20
CA GLU A 327 26.43 -4.08 -7.47
C GLU A 327 26.01 -5.09 -6.40
N VAL A 328 25.92 -4.66 -5.14
CA VAL A 328 25.39 -5.46 -4.02
C VAL A 328 23.95 -5.92 -4.30
N SER A 329 23.15 -5.10 -4.99
CA SER A 329 21.78 -5.46 -5.36
C SER A 329 21.74 -6.68 -6.27
N ILE A 330 22.72 -6.86 -7.16
CA ILE A 330 22.77 -8.01 -8.08
C ILE A 330 22.82 -9.32 -7.29
N GLN A 331 23.58 -9.34 -6.19
CA GLN A 331 23.74 -10.52 -5.33
C GLN A 331 22.49 -10.77 -4.47
N VAL A 332 21.89 -9.71 -3.95
CA VAL A 332 20.75 -9.79 -3.02
C VAL A 332 19.43 -10.08 -3.74
N LEU A 333 19.25 -9.58 -4.97
CA LEU A 333 17.98 -9.56 -5.68
C LEU A 333 17.32 -10.95 -5.86
N PRO A 334 18.03 -12.04 -6.23
CA PRO A 334 17.40 -13.36 -6.37
C PRO A 334 16.91 -13.92 -5.03
N TRP A 335 17.72 -13.81 -3.99
CA TRP A 335 17.36 -14.30 -2.66
C TRP A 335 16.20 -13.52 -2.07
N LEU A 336 16.19 -12.20 -2.29
CA LEU A 336 15.08 -11.36 -1.92
C LEU A 336 13.81 -11.77 -2.68
N ALA A 337 13.86 -11.96 -4.00
CA ALA A 337 12.72 -12.42 -4.79
C ALA A 337 12.13 -13.74 -4.26
N LEU A 338 12.99 -14.69 -3.90
CA LEU A 338 12.57 -15.97 -3.32
C LEU A 338 11.95 -15.79 -1.93
N ALA A 339 12.57 -15.00 -1.06
CA ALA A 339 12.08 -14.73 0.30
C ALA A 339 10.73 -13.98 0.32
N TRP A 340 10.44 -13.21 -0.73
CA TRP A 340 9.20 -12.44 -0.87
C TRP A 340 8.02 -13.22 -1.45
N LEU A 341 8.28 -14.39 -2.06
CA LEU A 341 7.24 -15.23 -2.64
C LEU A 341 6.18 -15.67 -1.59
N PRO A 342 6.56 -16.17 -0.39
CA PRO A 342 5.57 -16.49 0.64
C PRO A 342 4.75 -15.28 1.08
N TRP A 343 5.36 -14.09 1.19
CA TRP A 343 4.64 -12.86 1.54
C TRP A 343 3.60 -12.46 0.48
N ALA A 344 3.92 -12.63 -0.80
CA ALA A 344 2.95 -12.44 -1.88
C ALA A 344 1.77 -13.42 -1.75
N MET A 345 2.05 -14.69 -1.44
CA MET A 345 1.01 -15.70 -1.21
C MET A 345 0.15 -15.40 0.02
N VAL A 346 0.74 -14.87 1.11
CA VAL A 346 -0.01 -14.34 2.27
C VAL A 346 -0.98 -13.24 1.82
N GLY A 347 -0.54 -12.34 0.95
CA GLY A 347 -1.40 -11.31 0.34
C GLY A 347 -2.62 -11.90 -0.39
N GLY A 348 -2.45 -13.04 -1.07
CA GLY A 348 -3.56 -13.76 -1.71
C GLY A 348 -4.57 -14.36 -0.72
N ILE A 349 -4.11 -14.83 0.45
CA ILE A 349 -5.00 -15.34 1.52
C ILE A 349 -5.71 -14.19 2.23
N LEU A 350 -5.08 -13.02 2.32
CA LEU A 350 -5.60 -11.85 3.04
C LEU A 350 -6.99 -11.44 2.55
N ILE A 351 -7.32 -11.66 1.28
CA ILE A 351 -8.67 -11.42 0.71
C ILE A 351 -9.74 -12.08 1.58
N ARG A 352 -9.53 -13.36 1.91
CA ARG A 352 -10.48 -14.14 2.68
C ARG A 352 -10.50 -13.70 4.14
N LEU A 353 -9.32 -13.49 4.74
CA LEU A 353 -9.21 -13.07 6.14
C LEU A 353 -9.88 -11.71 6.37
N THR A 354 -9.76 -10.83 5.38
CA THR A 354 -10.45 -9.54 5.34
C THR A 354 -11.95 -9.72 5.21
N ALA A 355 -12.40 -10.57 4.28
CA ALA A 355 -13.84 -10.87 4.13
C ALA A 355 -14.46 -11.54 5.38
N SER A 356 -13.65 -12.26 6.18
CA SER A 356 -14.10 -12.92 7.40
C SER A 356 -13.76 -12.16 8.68
N SER A 357 -13.10 -11.00 8.64
CA SER A 357 -12.62 -10.26 9.81
C SER A 357 -11.92 -11.15 10.86
N SER A 358 -10.98 -12.00 10.39
CA SER A 358 -10.38 -13.04 11.23
C SER A 358 -9.46 -12.48 12.32
N LYS A 359 -9.92 -12.53 13.59
CA LYS A 359 -9.12 -12.15 14.76
C LYS A 359 -7.89 -13.04 14.93
N PHE A 360 -8.02 -14.34 14.63
CA PHE A 360 -6.91 -15.28 14.73
C PHE A 360 -5.84 -15.02 13.66
N GLY A 361 -6.26 -14.69 12.43
CA GLY A 361 -5.35 -14.24 11.38
C GLY A 361 -4.60 -12.97 11.79
N LEU A 362 -5.28 -12.03 12.46
CA LEU A 362 -4.65 -10.82 13.00
C LEU A 362 -3.60 -11.15 14.05
N SER A 363 -3.90 -12.03 15.01
CA SER A 363 -2.92 -12.47 16.02
C SER A 363 -1.66 -13.04 15.40
N ILE A 364 -1.78 -13.88 14.36
CA ILE A 364 -0.62 -14.45 13.65
C ILE A 364 0.23 -13.34 13.02
N LEU A 365 -0.38 -12.37 12.33
CA LEU A 365 0.36 -11.27 11.70
C LEU A 365 1.04 -10.37 12.73
N LEU A 366 0.39 -10.08 13.86
CA LEU A 366 0.99 -9.28 14.94
C LEU A 366 2.18 -10.00 15.60
N CYS A 367 2.06 -11.30 15.86
CA CYS A 367 3.18 -12.11 16.35
C CYS A 367 4.32 -12.15 15.34
N ALA A 368 4.02 -12.31 14.04
CA ALA A 368 5.02 -12.26 12.99
C ALA A 368 5.74 -10.90 12.94
N ALA A 369 5.01 -9.79 13.12
CA ALA A 369 5.61 -8.45 13.13
C ALA A 369 6.62 -8.28 14.27
N LEU A 370 6.32 -8.82 15.45
CA LEU A 370 7.24 -8.83 16.58
C LEU A 370 8.47 -9.72 16.31
N ILE A 371 8.25 -10.93 15.77
CA ILE A 371 9.35 -11.86 15.43
C ILE A 371 10.26 -11.25 14.37
N GLN A 372 9.70 -10.62 13.33
CA GLN A 372 10.46 -9.95 12.28
C GLN A 372 11.31 -8.83 12.84
N TRP A 373 10.75 -8.00 13.73
CA TRP A 373 11.47 -6.91 14.38
C TRP A 373 12.65 -7.44 15.22
N VAL A 374 12.38 -8.36 16.15
CA VAL A 374 13.41 -8.95 17.03
C VAL A 374 14.47 -9.69 16.23
N GLY A 375 14.06 -10.50 15.25
CA GLY A 375 14.96 -11.25 14.40
C GLY A 375 15.85 -10.35 13.54
N ALA A 376 15.31 -9.26 12.99
CA ALA A 376 16.10 -8.33 12.18
C ALA A 376 17.14 -7.60 13.04
N VAL A 377 16.76 -7.13 14.23
CA VAL A 377 17.70 -6.49 15.17
C VAL A 377 18.83 -7.43 15.58
N ALA A 378 18.54 -8.73 15.73
CA ALA A 378 19.53 -9.73 16.13
C ALA A 378 20.47 -10.17 14.99
N LEU A 379 20.01 -10.16 13.73
CA LEU A 379 20.76 -10.69 12.59
C LEU A 379 21.53 -9.61 11.81
N LEU A 380 21.08 -8.35 11.86
CA LEU A 380 21.80 -7.25 11.21
C LEU A 380 23.13 -6.98 11.94
N PRO A 381 24.23 -6.69 11.21
CA PRO A 381 24.30 -6.22 9.82
C PRO A 381 24.26 -7.29 8.72
N ASP A 382 24.13 -8.59 9.03
CA ASP A 382 24.05 -9.64 8.01
C ASP A 382 22.69 -9.64 7.29
N VAL A 383 22.68 -8.97 6.13
CA VAL A 383 21.48 -8.82 5.28
C VAL A 383 21.02 -10.17 4.70
N MET A 384 21.94 -11.09 4.40
CA MET A 384 21.58 -12.39 3.83
C MET A 384 20.86 -13.25 4.87
N ALA A 385 21.37 -13.27 6.11
CA ALA A 385 20.69 -13.92 7.22
C ALA A 385 19.32 -13.30 7.50
N MET A 386 19.20 -11.97 7.45
CA MET A 386 17.92 -11.25 7.60
C MET A 386 16.92 -11.65 6.50
N ILE A 387 17.35 -11.73 5.23
CA ILE A 387 16.51 -12.15 4.10
C ILE A 387 16.01 -13.57 4.29
N ALA A 388 16.91 -14.50 4.65
CA ALA A 388 16.56 -15.89 4.89
C ALA A 388 15.54 -16.02 6.03
N MET A 389 15.79 -15.34 7.16
CA MET A 389 14.86 -15.30 8.29
C MET A 389 13.50 -14.74 7.88
N ASN A 390 13.47 -13.63 7.15
CA ASN A 390 12.21 -13.02 6.69
C ASN A 390 11.44 -13.91 5.70
N GLY A 391 12.16 -14.64 4.84
CA GLY A 391 11.57 -15.63 3.93
C GLY A 391 10.98 -16.82 4.67
N CYS A 392 11.72 -17.38 5.64
CA CYS A 392 11.23 -18.45 6.51
C CYS A 392 10.01 -18.00 7.32
N LEU A 393 10.04 -16.81 7.91
CA LEU A 393 8.91 -16.24 8.63
C LEU A 393 7.68 -16.09 7.72
N GLY A 394 7.86 -15.54 6.52
CA GLY A 394 6.80 -15.45 5.51
C GLY A 394 6.21 -16.81 5.15
N LEU A 395 7.04 -17.85 5.04
CA LEU A 395 6.60 -19.22 4.79
C LEU A 395 5.80 -19.80 5.96
N PHE A 396 6.25 -19.61 7.21
CA PHE A 396 5.50 -20.05 8.40
C PHE A 396 4.14 -19.35 8.51
N VAL A 397 4.11 -18.03 8.29
CA VAL A 397 2.86 -17.25 8.26
C VAL A 397 1.95 -17.75 7.15
N PHE A 398 2.46 -17.97 5.95
CA PHE A 398 1.70 -18.52 4.83
C PHE A 398 1.08 -19.88 5.19
N ILE A 399 1.88 -20.82 5.70
CA ILE A 399 1.42 -22.15 6.09
C ILE A 399 0.35 -22.06 7.18
N GLY A 400 0.56 -21.23 8.21
CA GLY A 400 -0.41 -21.04 9.29
C GLY A 400 -1.74 -20.48 8.79
N LEU A 401 -1.70 -19.45 7.95
CA LEU A 401 -2.91 -18.85 7.36
C LEU A 401 -3.60 -19.79 6.36
N PHE A 402 -2.83 -20.58 5.61
CA PHE A 402 -3.37 -21.58 4.70
C PHE A 402 -4.02 -22.75 5.45
N ALA A 403 -3.45 -23.20 6.56
CA ALA A 403 -4.06 -24.21 7.42
C ALA A 403 -5.42 -23.76 7.96
N ILE A 404 -5.53 -22.50 8.42
CA ILE A 404 -6.80 -21.89 8.83
C ILE A 404 -7.81 -21.89 7.67
N HIS A 405 -7.34 -21.57 6.47
CA HIS A 405 -8.17 -21.61 5.27
C HIS A 405 -8.72 -23.02 5.01
N LEU A 406 -7.89 -24.05 5.08
CA LEU A 406 -8.29 -25.44 4.87
C LEU A 406 -9.28 -25.94 5.94
N VAL A 407 -9.05 -25.62 7.22
CA VAL A 407 -9.93 -26.04 8.33
C VAL A 407 -11.30 -25.39 8.20
N SER A 408 -11.35 -24.08 7.99
CA SER A 408 -12.61 -23.35 7.81
C SER A 408 -13.39 -23.81 6.57
N ALA A 409 -12.68 -24.30 5.55
CA ALA A 409 -13.26 -24.84 4.33
C ALA A 409 -13.91 -26.21 4.53
N ARG A 410 -13.49 -26.99 5.55
CA ARG A 410 -14.03 -28.31 5.86
C ARG A 410 -15.26 -28.25 6.77
N SER A 411 -15.35 -27.26 7.65
CA SER A 411 -16.40 -27.19 8.66
C SER A 411 -17.80 -26.82 8.13
N GLY A 412 -17.96 -26.39 6.88
CA GLY A 412 -19.26 -26.18 6.22
C GLY A 412 -20.21 -25.14 6.84
N GLY A 413 -19.92 -24.65 8.05
CA GLY A 413 -20.76 -23.74 8.82
C GLY A 413 -20.29 -22.28 8.74
N PRO A 414 -21.18 -21.31 9.01
CA PRO A 414 -20.79 -19.93 9.18
C PRO A 414 -19.77 -19.84 10.33
N ALA A 415 -18.59 -19.29 10.04
CA ALA A 415 -17.62 -18.94 11.07
C ALA A 415 -18.17 -17.78 11.90
N GLU A 416 -18.23 -17.96 13.23
CA GLU A 416 -18.52 -16.93 14.24
C GLU A 416 -17.60 -15.70 14.14
#